data_AF-A0A7U9SSL7-F1
#
_entry.id   AF-A0A7U9SSL7-F1
#
_cell.length_a   1.000
_cell.length_b   1.000
_cell.length_c   1.000
_cell.angle_alpha   90.00
_cell.angle_beta   90.00
_cell.angle_gamma   90.00
#
_symmetry.space_group_name_H-M   'P 1'
#
loop_
_entity.id
_entity.type
_entity.pdbx_description
1 polymer ?
#
loop_
_entity_poly.entity_id
_entity_poly.type
_entity_poly.pdbx_seq_one_letter_code
_entity_poly.pdbx_strand_id
1 'polypeptide(L)'
;MGICIHGCQHRREVVNMTVNKILEMGLVNDSTEIFIRDEESGVLAHGNWYQDDILVYGGCEVKSFTWQDDNKFYIDVKMAG
;
A
#
# COMPACT_ATOMS: atom_id res chain seq x y z
N MET A 1 -29.34 35.95 10.35
CA MET A 1 -29.09 35.91 8.89
C MET A 1 -27.58 35.74 8.73
N GLY A 2 -27.01 34.55 8.76
CA GLY A 2 -27.07 33.48 7.76
C GLY A 2 -25.63 32.96 7.69
N ILE A 3 -25.46 31.67 7.96
CA ILE A 3 -24.20 30.96 8.23
C ILE A 3 -23.23 30.95 7.04
N CYS A 4 -21.98 31.38 7.25
CA CYS A 4 -20.88 31.25 6.30
C CYS A 4 -20.23 29.87 6.44
N ILE A 5 -20.74 28.89 5.71
CA ILE A 5 -20.08 27.58 5.52
C ILE A 5 -19.27 27.61 4.23
N HIS A 6 -17.97 27.87 4.32
CA HIS A 6 -17.04 27.29 3.35
C HIS A 6 -16.34 26.12 4.04
N GLY A 7 -17.11 25.03 4.18
CA GLY A 7 -16.57 23.73 4.52
C GLY A 7 -15.54 23.37 3.47
N CYS A 8 -14.28 23.28 3.89
CA CYS A 8 -13.21 22.67 3.12
C CYS A 8 -13.59 21.19 2.98
N GLN A 9 -14.36 20.87 1.94
CA GLN A 9 -14.75 19.52 1.61
C GLN A 9 -13.47 18.79 1.20
N HIS A 10 -12.82 18.18 2.19
CA HIS A 10 -11.88 17.10 1.95
C HIS A 10 -12.70 15.99 1.30
N ARG A 11 -12.79 16.03 -0.04
CA ARG A 11 -13.24 14.91 -0.85
C ARG A 11 -12.33 13.76 -0.45
N ARG A 12 -12.81 12.89 0.43
CA ARG A 12 -12.22 11.56 0.62
C ARG A 12 -12.49 10.81 -0.68
N GLU A 13 -11.67 11.09 -1.67
CA GLU A 13 -11.41 10.11 -2.69
C GLU A 13 -10.82 8.94 -1.92
N VAL A 14 -11.61 7.87 -1.76
CA VAL A 14 -11.05 6.58 -1.40
C VAL A 14 -10.22 6.22 -2.62
N VAL A 15 -8.99 6.74 -2.67
CA VAL A 15 -8.00 6.24 -3.59
C VAL A 15 -7.83 4.80 -3.17
N ASN A 16 -8.40 3.88 -3.94
CA ASN A 16 -8.06 2.47 -3.83
C ASN A 16 -6.53 2.43 -4.01
N MET A 17 -5.84 2.34 -2.88
CA MET A 17 -4.40 2.31 -2.79
C MET A 17 -4.02 0.91 -3.22
N THR A 18 -3.38 0.79 -4.36
CA THR A 18 -2.88 -0.49 -4.85
C THR A 18 -1.40 -0.62 -4.52
N VAL A 19 -0.89 -1.85 -4.52
CA VAL A 19 0.54 -2.09 -4.26
C VAL A 19 1.39 -1.29 -5.25
N ASN A 20 1.03 -1.32 -6.54
CA ASN A 20 1.77 -0.60 -7.58
C ASN A 20 1.86 0.90 -7.31
N LYS A 21 0.76 1.56 -6.91
CA LYS A 21 0.77 2.98 -6.54
C LYS A 21 1.73 3.29 -5.39
N ILE A 22 1.85 2.39 -4.40
CA ILE A 22 2.78 2.57 -3.28
C ILE A 22 4.22 2.47 -3.76
N LEU A 23 4.51 1.55 -4.67
CA LEU A 23 5.84 1.42 -5.29
C LEU A 23 6.17 2.66 -6.15
N GLU A 24 5.20 3.17 -6.92
CA GLU A 24 5.35 4.38 -7.74
C GLU A 24 5.58 5.66 -6.91
N MET A 25 5.13 5.69 -5.65
CA MET A 25 5.39 6.82 -4.75
C MET A 25 6.88 6.95 -4.37
N GLY A 26 7.73 5.98 -4.72
CA GLY A 26 9.17 6.03 -4.43
C GLY A 26 9.48 5.93 -2.94
N LEU A 27 8.57 5.33 -2.16
CA LEU A 27 8.76 5.12 -0.73
C LEU A 27 9.77 4.01 -0.45
N VAL A 28 9.88 3.03 -1.36
CA VAL A 28 10.75 1.86 -1.26
C VAL A 28 12.02 2.06 -2.10
N ASN A 29 13.16 1.55 -1.61
CA ASN A 29 14.45 1.66 -2.26
C ASN A 29 14.95 0.28 -2.74
N ASP A 30 16.02 0.21 -3.53
CA ASP A 30 16.60 -1.04 -4.04
C ASP A 30 17.13 -1.98 -2.94
N SER A 31 17.33 -1.48 -1.73
CA SER A 31 17.71 -2.30 -0.58
C SER A 31 16.51 -2.75 0.26
N THR A 32 15.32 -2.18 0.02
CA THR A 32 14.12 -2.39 0.85
C THR A 32 13.50 -3.74 0.53
N GLU A 33 13.34 -4.56 1.56
CA GLU A 33 12.71 -5.87 1.43
C GLU A 33 11.21 -5.72 1.68
N ILE A 34 10.43 -5.99 0.64
CA ILE A 34 8.97 -5.89 0.66
C ILE A 34 8.40 -7.25 1.03
N PHE A 35 7.44 -7.25 1.96
CA PHE A 35 6.69 -8.40 2.41
C PHE A 35 5.22 -8.15 2.14
N ILE A 36 4.65 -8.87 1.18
CA ILE A 36 3.23 -8.84 0.91
C ILE A 36 2.56 -9.89 1.79
N ARG A 37 1.59 -9.45 2.58
CA ARG A 37 0.84 -10.30 3.50
C ARG A 37 -0.64 -10.26 3.19
N ASP A 38 -1.31 -11.35 3.52
CA ASP A 38 -2.77 -11.41 3.51
C ASP A 38 -3.37 -10.80 4.79
N GLU A 39 -4.70 -10.79 4.89
CA GLU A 39 -5.44 -10.28 6.04
C GLU A 39 -5.14 -11.04 7.35
N GLU A 40 -4.74 -12.30 7.26
CA GLU A 40 -4.32 -13.16 8.37
C GLU A 40 -2.81 -13.03 8.70
N SER A 41 -2.12 -12.03 8.12
CA SER A 41 -0.66 -11.83 8.26
C SER A 41 0.20 -12.98 7.71
N GLY A 42 -0.35 -13.85 6.87
CA GLY A 42 0.40 -14.85 6.12
C GLY A 42 1.22 -14.17 5.03
N VAL A 43 2.52 -14.47 4.95
CA VAL A 43 3.41 -13.94 3.90
C VAL A 43 3.09 -14.65 2.58
N LEU A 44 2.61 -13.88 1.61
CA LEU A 44 2.26 -14.36 0.27
C LEU A 44 3.44 -14.27 -0.68
N ALA A 45 4.16 -13.17 -0.60
CA ALA A 45 5.36 -12.92 -1.37
C ALA A 45 6.31 -12.04 -0.54
N HIS A 46 7.61 -12.23 -0.76
CA HIS A 46 8.62 -11.36 -0.20
C HIS A 46 9.74 -11.15 -1.20
N GLY A 47 10.36 -9.99 -1.18
CA GLY A 47 11.39 -9.66 -2.16
C GLY A 47 11.54 -8.18 -2.42
N ASN A 48 12.25 -7.87 -3.49
CA ASN A 48 12.45 -6.49 -3.91
C ASN A 48 11.29 -5.97 -4.76
N TRP A 49 11.13 -4.64 -4.84
CA TRP A 49 10.02 -3.96 -5.53
C TRP A 49 9.92 -4.30 -7.03
N TYR A 50 11.02 -4.67 -7.66
CA TYR A 50 11.11 -5.04 -9.07
C TYR A 50 10.97 -6.55 -9.33
N GLN A 51 10.83 -7.38 -8.30
CA GLN A 51 10.63 -8.82 -8.51
C GLN A 51 9.22 -9.12 -9.01
N ASP A 52 9.12 -10.09 -9.92
CA ASP A 52 7.85 -10.50 -10.54
C ASP A 52 6.82 -10.95 -9.48
N ASP A 53 7.29 -11.64 -8.43
CA ASP A 53 6.50 -12.03 -7.25
C ASP A 53 5.87 -10.86 -6.49
N ILE A 54 6.43 -9.65 -6.58
CA ILE A 54 5.85 -8.43 -5.99
C ILE A 54 4.92 -7.75 -7.01
N LEU A 55 5.36 -7.69 -8.27
CA LEU A 55 4.60 -7.08 -9.36
C LEU A 55 3.26 -7.77 -9.64
N VAL A 56 3.16 -9.09 -9.42
CA VAL A 56 1.90 -9.85 -9.57
C VAL A 56 0.80 -9.34 -8.63
N TYR A 57 1.16 -8.83 -7.46
CA TYR A 57 0.23 -8.21 -6.50
C TYR A 57 0.07 -6.70 -6.73
N GLY A 58 0.69 -6.14 -7.76
CA GLY A 58 0.62 -4.71 -8.11
C GLY A 58 -0.80 -4.17 -8.21
N GLY A 59 -1.74 -5.01 -8.70
CA GLY A 59 -3.16 -4.69 -8.82
C GLY A 59 -4.00 -4.93 -7.56
N CYS A 60 -3.44 -5.54 -6.51
CA CYS A 60 -4.16 -5.80 -5.28
C CYS A 60 -4.39 -4.51 -4.48
N GLU A 61 -5.55 -4.43 -3.85
CA GLU A 61 -5.89 -3.33 -2.95
C GLU A 61 -5.14 -3.50 -1.63
N VAL A 62 -4.44 -2.44 -1.23
CA VAL A 62 -3.67 -2.37 0.00
C VAL A 62 -4.60 -1.92 1.11
N LYS A 63 -4.68 -2.75 2.14
CA LYS A 63 -5.46 -2.49 3.35
C LYS A 63 -4.65 -1.66 4.35
N SER A 64 -3.40 -2.04 4.54
CA SER A 64 -2.45 -1.35 5.42
C SER A 64 -1.02 -1.63 4.97
N PHE A 65 -0.10 -0.77 5.37
CA PHE A 65 1.33 -1.02 5.21
C PHE A 65 2.08 -0.50 6.42
N THR A 66 3.21 -1.14 6.75
CA THR A 66 4.04 -0.82 7.91
C THR A 66 5.51 -0.79 7.49
N TRP A 67 6.20 0.30 7.82
CA TRP A 67 7.65 0.41 7.72
C TRP A 67 8.30 -0.04 9.03
N GLN A 68 9.36 -0.85 8.91
CA GLN A 68 10.25 -1.16 10.03
C GLN A 68 11.67 -0.65 9.74
N ASP A 69 12.40 -0.28 10.80
CA ASP A 69 13.76 0.28 10.74
C ASP A 69 14.79 -0.63 10.05
N ASP A 70 14.54 -1.94 9.97
CA ASP A 70 15.43 -2.94 9.35
C ASP A 70 15.31 -2.98 7.81
N ASN A 71 14.87 -1.87 7.19
CA ASN A 71 14.58 -1.76 5.76
C ASN A 71 13.54 -2.79 5.26
N LYS A 72 12.62 -3.18 6.15
CA LYS A 72 11.55 -4.13 5.89
C LYS A 72 10.24 -3.39 5.74
N PHE A 73 9.59 -3.59 4.61
CA PHE A 73 8.33 -2.95 4.28
C PHE A 73 7.22 -4.00 4.17
N TYR A 74 6.24 -3.93 5.06
CA TYR A 74 5.13 -4.86 5.10
C TYR A 74 3.91 -4.23 4.44
N ILE A 75 3.29 -4.94 3.50
CA ILE A 75 2.10 -4.50 2.80
C ILE A 75 1.03 -5.57 3.01
N ASP A 76 -0.03 -5.21 3.72
CA ASP A 76 -1.18 -6.07 3.90
C ASP A 76 -2.17 -5.79 2.76
N VAL A 77 -2.39 -6.79 1.90
CA VAL A 77 -3.31 -6.71 0.77
C VAL A 77 -4.60 -7.42 1.08
N LYS A 78 -5.70 -6.90 0.53
CA LYS A 78 -6.96 -7.60 0.54
C LYS A 78 -6.98 -8.58 -0.62
N MET A 79 -7.02 -9.87 -0.33
CA MET A 79 -7.24 -10.88 -1.36
C MET A 79 -8.65 -10.68 -1.94
N ALA A 80 -8.72 -10.38 -3.23
CA ALA A 80 -9.96 -10.54 -3.98
C ALA A 80 -10.09 -12.04 -4.30
N GLY A 81 -10.78 -12.76 -3.42
CA GLY A 81 -11.16 -14.16 -3.66
C GLY A 81 -12.04 -14.32 -4.88
#